data_AF-S3A8W4-F1
#
_entry.id   AF-S3A8W4-F1
#
_cell.length_a   1.000
_cell.length_b   1.000
_cell.length_c   1.000
_cell.angle_alpha   90.00
_cell.angle_beta   90.00
_cell.angle_gamma   90.00
#
_symmetry.space_group_name_H-M   'P 1'
#
loop_
_entity.id
_entity.type
_entity.pdbx_description
1 polymer ?
#
loop_
_entity_poly.entity_id
_entity_poly.type
_entity_poly.pdbx_seq_one_letter_code
_entity_poly.pdbx_strand_id
1 'polypeptide(L)'
;MTTNRRYEEHFAAKHAQSLLDAPPPPCTLPQQAYGPQRIEWVKGSLPPVWAWVSWPDRAAERIAAYARGWNDRVVIVAWYGPRGQVDCVVWRNAVAHRRSESPPA
;
A
#
# COMPACT_ATOMS: atom_id res chain seq x y z
N MET A 1 -9.47 35.90 8.01
CA MET A 1 -9.94 34.77 7.17
C MET A 1 -10.80 33.87 8.05
N THR A 2 -12.13 34.00 7.97
CA THR A 2 -13.06 33.14 8.72
C THR A 2 -13.34 31.91 7.88
N THR A 3 -12.80 30.76 8.28
CA THR A 3 -13.05 29.49 7.58
C THR A 3 -14.54 29.17 7.67
N ASN A 4 -15.17 28.95 6.51
CA ASN A 4 -16.61 28.82 6.41
C ASN A 4 -17.02 27.45 6.95
N ARG A 5 -17.57 27.40 8.16
CA ARG A 5 -17.96 26.17 8.88
C ARG A 5 -18.81 25.20 8.03
N ARG A 6 -19.71 25.73 7.18
CA ARG A 6 -20.51 24.91 6.24
C ARG A 6 -19.66 24.20 5.20
N TYR A 7 -18.56 24.83 4.79
CA TYR A 7 -17.59 24.25 3.88
C TYR A 7 -16.86 23.10 4.57
N GLU A 8 -16.33 23.30 5.79
CA GLU A 8 -15.67 22.25 6.57
C GLU A 8 -16.59 21.04 6.81
N GLU A 9 -17.85 21.28 7.22
CA GLU A 9 -18.85 20.24 7.44
C GLU A 9 -19.17 19.46 6.15
N HIS A 10 -19.29 20.14 5.01
CA HIS A 10 -19.52 19.50 3.71
C HIS A 10 -18.34 18.62 3.29
N PHE A 11 -17.10 19.08 3.45
CA PHE A 11 -15.91 18.28 3.13
C PHE A 11 -15.72 17.12 4.11
N ALA A 12 -16.01 17.32 5.39
CA ALA A 12 -16.02 16.25 6.40
C ALA A 12 -17.03 15.15 6.04
N ALA A 13 -18.25 15.53 5.63
CA ALA A 13 -19.27 14.58 5.19
C ALA A 13 -18.84 13.79 3.95
N LYS A 14 -18.27 14.46 2.93
CA LYS A 14 -17.72 13.78 1.75
C LYS A 14 -16.57 12.83 2.09
N HIS A 15 -15.71 13.23 3.03
CA HIS A 15 -14.60 12.38 3.47
C HIS A 15 -15.10 11.15 4.24
N ALA A 16 -16.09 11.33 5.12
CA ALA A 16 -16.73 10.23 5.84
C ALA A 16 -17.39 9.22 4.89
N GLN A 17 -18.10 9.71 3.87
CA GLN A 17 -18.72 8.87 2.85
C GLN A 17 -17.67 8.07 2.06
N SER A 18 -16.58 8.72 1.63
CA SER A 18 -15.47 8.06 0.93
C SER A 18 -14.81 6.95 1.76
N LEU A 19 -14.73 7.11 3.08
CA LEU A 19 -14.20 6.08 3.97
C LEU A 19 -15.12 4.86 4.07
N LEU A 20 -16.44 5.06 4.09
CA LEU A 20 -17.44 3.99 4.12
C LEU A 20 -17.48 3.20 2.81
N ASP A 21 -17.41 3.89 1.67
CA ASP A 21 -17.50 3.27 0.34
C ASP A 21 -16.19 2.62 -0.12
N ALA A 22 -15.09 2.89 0.59
CA ALA A 22 -13.80 2.37 0.19
C ALA A 22 -13.69 0.85 0.36
N PRO A 23 -13.02 0.16 -0.59
CA PRO A 23 -12.89 -1.28 -0.58
C PRO A 23 -12.20 -1.77 0.69
N PRO A 24 -12.47 -3.01 1.12
CA PRO A 24 -11.81 -3.59 2.28
C PRO A 24 -10.28 -3.60 2.08
N PRO A 25 -9.51 -3.47 3.18
CA PRO A 25 -8.06 -3.46 3.10
C PRO A 25 -7.52 -4.80 2.58
N PRO A 26 -6.32 -4.79 1.99
CA PRO A 26 -5.68 -6.02 1.52
C PRO A 26 -5.37 -6.98 2.68
N CYS A 27 -5.29 -8.27 2.37
CA CYS A 27 -4.85 -9.29 3.31
C CYS A 27 -3.33 -9.21 3.47
N THR A 28 -2.87 -8.86 4.67
CA THR A 28 -1.45 -8.87 5.02
C THR A 28 -1.02 -10.20 5.63
N LEU A 29 0.20 -10.65 5.35
CA LEU A 29 0.77 -11.80 6.04
C LEU A 29 0.89 -11.55 7.55
N PRO A 30 0.60 -12.57 8.38
CA PRO A 30 0.74 -12.45 9.83
C PRO A 30 2.21 -12.48 10.25
N GLN A 31 2.52 -11.96 11.44
CA GLN A 31 3.90 -11.82 11.92
C GLN A 31 4.68 -13.15 11.97
N GLN A 32 3.99 -14.26 12.24
CA GLN A 32 4.57 -15.60 12.28
C GLN A 32 5.16 -16.01 10.92
N ALA A 33 4.71 -15.39 9.81
CA ALA A 33 5.23 -15.67 8.46
C ALA A 33 6.63 -15.07 8.21
N TYR A 34 7.05 -14.08 9.01
CA TYR A 34 8.26 -13.29 8.77
C TYR A 34 9.53 -14.13 8.95
N GLY A 35 9.48 -15.16 9.80
CA GLY A 35 10.66 -15.93 10.16
C GLY A 35 11.60 -15.18 11.11
N PRO A 36 12.79 -15.75 11.40
CA PRO A 36 13.69 -15.24 12.44
C PRO A 36 14.53 -14.04 11.99
N GLN A 37 14.68 -13.82 10.68
CA GLN A 37 15.51 -12.74 10.15
C GLN A 37 14.81 -11.38 10.29
N ARG A 38 15.58 -10.38 10.71
CA ARG A 38 15.07 -9.01 10.88
C ARG A 38 14.73 -8.40 9.52
N ILE A 39 13.72 -7.53 9.51
CA ILE A 39 13.38 -6.71 8.34
C ILE A 39 14.46 -5.66 8.13
N GLU A 40 15.04 -5.65 6.95
CA GLU A 40 15.85 -4.56 6.44
C GLU A 40 14.92 -3.47 5.90
N TRP A 41 15.11 -2.24 6.36
CA TRP A 41 14.31 -1.10 5.93
C TRP A 41 15.08 -0.25 4.93
N VAL A 42 14.41 0.14 3.85
CA VAL A 42 14.99 1.00 2.82
C VAL A 42 15.21 2.40 3.36
N LYS A 43 16.39 2.94 3.10
CA LYS A 43 16.71 4.36 3.33
C LYS A 43 16.77 5.08 1.98
N GLY A 44 16.01 6.16 1.82
CA GLY A 44 15.99 6.96 0.59
C GLY A 44 14.93 6.53 -0.41
N SER A 45 15.31 6.38 -1.69
CA SER A 45 14.38 6.07 -2.78
C SER A 45 13.86 4.63 -2.67
N LEU A 46 12.54 4.48 -2.62
CA LEU A 46 11.90 3.17 -2.50
C LEU A 46 11.94 2.42 -3.84
N PRO A 47 12.45 1.18 -3.90
CA PRO A 47 12.47 0.39 -5.13
C PRO A 47 11.06 0.16 -5.70
N PRO A 48 10.81 0.48 -6.98
CA PRO A 48 9.55 0.17 -7.62
C PRO A 48 9.40 -1.34 -7.86
N VAL A 49 8.24 -1.88 -7.51
CA VAL A 49 7.93 -3.31 -7.65
C VAL A 49 6.52 -3.54 -8.18
N TRP A 50 6.33 -4.70 -8.79
CA TRP A 50 5.02 -5.32 -8.95
C TRP A 50 4.78 -6.22 -7.74
N ALA A 51 3.66 -6.05 -7.05
CA ALA A 51 3.27 -6.89 -5.92
C ALA A 51 1.94 -7.58 -6.23
N TRP A 52 1.87 -8.89 -6.00
CA TRP A 52 0.62 -9.64 -6.05
C TRP A 52 -0.03 -9.64 -4.67
N VAL A 53 -1.12 -8.88 -4.54
CA VAL A 53 -1.80 -8.60 -3.28
C VAL A 53 -3.11 -9.38 -3.25
N SER A 54 -3.34 -10.08 -2.14
CA SER A 54 -4.61 -10.77 -1.90
C SER A 54 -5.60 -9.85 -1.22
N TRP A 55 -6.87 -9.99 -1.57
CA TRP A 55 -7.97 -9.21 -1.03
C TRP A 55 -9.00 -10.15 -0.38
N PRO A 56 -9.77 -9.67 0.62
CA PRO A 56 -10.77 -10.52 1.27
C PRO A 56 -12.01 -10.77 0.40
N ASP A 57 -12.29 -9.87 -0.54
CA ASP A 57 -13.54 -9.81 -1.32
C ASP A 57 -13.34 -10.05 -2.83
N ARG A 58 -12.09 -10.21 -3.29
CA ARG A 58 -11.77 -10.41 -4.71
C ARG A 58 -10.48 -11.19 -4.91
N ALA A 59 -10.26 -11.60 -6.15
CA ALA A 59 -9.06 -12.31 -6.56
C ALA A 59 -7.78 -11.48 -6.31
N ALA A 60 -6.65 -12.17 -6.15
CA ALA A 60 -5.37 -11.52 -6.02
C ALA A 60 -5.04 -10.67 -7.25
N GLU A 61 -4.52 -9.47 -7.02
CA GLU A 61 -4.29 -8.46 -8.05
C GLU A 61 -2.82 -8.06 -8.09
N ARG A 62 -2.29 -7.80 -9.29
CA ARG A 62 -0.94 -7.28 -9.48
C ARG A 62 -0.96 -5.76 -9.43
N ILE A 63 -0.33 -5.19 -8.41
CA ILE A 63 -0.34 -3.76 -8.10
C ILE A 63 1.06 -3.15 -8.31
N ALA A 64 1.07 -1.93 -8.85
CA ALA A 64 2.23 -1.05 -8.89
C ALA A 64 2.52 -0.52 -7.48
N ALA A 65 3.62 -0.96 -6.88
CA ALA A 65 3.97 -0.60 -5.51
C ALA A 65 5.44 -0.21 -5.37
N TYR A 66 5.84 0.07 -4.13
CA TYR A 66 7.19 0.39 -3.70
C TYR A 66 7.58 -0.49 -2.52
N ALA A 67 8.77 -1.09 -2.54
CA ALA A 67 9.27 -1.88 -1.42
C ALA A 67 9.81 -0.97 -0.31
N ARG A 68 9.28 -1.09 0.92
CA ARG A 68 9.73 -0.33 2.10
C ARG A 68 10.70 -1.10 2.98
N GLY A 69 10.57 -2.42 3.01
CA GLY A 69 11.48 -3.29 3.71
C GLY A 69 11.26 -4.74 3.36
N TRP A 70 12.23 -5.59 3.67
CA TRP A 70 12.18 -7.01 3.36
C TRP A 70 13.07 -7.83 4.29
N ASN A 71 12.82 -9.12 4.34
CA ASN A 71 13.80 -10.12 4.76
C ASN A 71 13.79 -11.28 3.76
N ASP A 72 14.37 -12.42 4.10
CA ASP A 72 14.44 -13.61 3.26
C ASP A 72 13.08 -14.20 2.86
N ARG A 73 12.00 -13.91 3.61
CA ARG A 73 10.67 -14.48 3.40
C ARG A 73 9.61 -13.50 2.91
N VAL A 74 9.63 -12.26 3.41
CA VAL A 74 8.55 -11.29 3.19
C VAL A 74 9.08 -9.96 2.66
N VAL A 75 8.18 -9.22 2.02
CA VAL A 75 8.39 -7.85 1.55
C VAL A 75 7.23 -6.99 2.02
N ILE A 76 7.56 -5.85 2.63
CA ILE A 76 6.61 -4.81 3.01
C ILE A 76 6.51 -3.85 1.82
N VAL A 77 5.34 -3.81 1.20
CA VAL A 77 5.08 -2.97 0.03
C VAL A 77 4.11 -1.85 0.38
N ALA A 78 4.33 -0.69 -0.23
CA ALA A 78 3.48 0.48 -0.10
C ALA A 78 2.98 0.95 -1.47
N TRP A 79 1.72 1.37 -1.53
CA TRP A 79 1.13 2.05 -2.68
C TRP A 79 0.08 3.05 -2.21
N TYR A 80 -0.38 3.91 -3.12
CA TYR A 80 -1.49 4.82 -2.85
C TYR A 80 -2.79 4.22 -3.37
N GLY A 81 -3.75 4.01 -2.48
CA GLY A 81 -5.10 3.56 -2.79
C GLY A 81 -6.14 4.63 -2.47
N PRO A 82 -7.45 4.32 -2.60
CA PRO A 82 -8.54 5.27 -2.36
C PRO A 82 -8.57 5.87 -0.95
N ARG A 83 -8.01 5.16 0.05
CA ARG A 83 -7.89 5.60 1.45
C ARG A 83 -6.56 6.29 1.78
N GLY A 84 -5.74 6.60 0.78
CA GLY A 84 -4.38 7.10 0.97
C GLY A 84 -3.34 5.99 0.89
N GLN A 85 -2.21 6.16 1.58
CA GLN A 85 -1.15 5.17 1.56
C GLN A 85 -1.59 3.87 2.25
N VAL A 86 -1.37 2.75 1.57
CA VAL A 86 -1.62 1.40 2.06
C VAL A 86 -0.29 0.67 2.16
N ASP A 87 -0.03 0.06 3.31
CA ASP A 87 1.07 -0.88 3.50
C ASP A 87 0.52 -2.31 3.57
N CYS A 88 1.20 -3.24 2.92
CA CYS A 88 0.85 -4.66 2.96
C CYS A 88 2.11 -5.52 2.99
N VAL A 89 2.06 -6.63 3.71
CA VAL A 89 3.15 -7.59 3.80
C VAL A 89 2.80 -8.79 2.94
N VAL A 90 3.66 -9.07 1.97
CA VAL A 90 3.48 -10.17 1.02
C VAL A 90 4.70 -11.09 1.04
N TRP A 91 4.54 -12.31 0.52
CA TRP A 91 5.67 -13.21 0.36
C TRP A 91 6.68 -12.63 -0.63
N ARG A 92 7.97 -12.88 -0.42
CA ARG A 92 9.04 -12.40 -1.30
C ARG A 92 8.84 -12.87 -2.75
N ASN A 93 8.32 -14.08 -2.97
CA ASN A 93 8.03 -14.61 -4.31
C ASN A 93 6.76 -14.01 -4.95
N ALA A 94 5.96 -13.25 -4.20
CA ALA A 94 4.81 -12.50 -4.70
C ALA A 94 5.20 -11.07 -5.14
N VAL A 95 6.51 -10.81 -5.34
CA VAL A 95 7.04 -9.52 -5.75
C VAL A 95 7.99 -9.71 -6.94
N ALA A 96 7.92 -8.80 -7.90
CA ALA A 96 8.86 -8.70 -9.00
C ALA A 96 9.36 -7.26 -9.14
N HIS A 97 10.60 -7.07 -9.58
CA HIS A 97 11.10 -5.73 -9.91
C HIS A 97 10.24 -5.10 -11.00
N ARG A 98 9.84 -3.85 -10.78
CA ARG A 98 9.17 -3.03 -11.80
C ARG A 98 10.19 -2.05 -12.32
N ARG A 99 10.51 -2.11 -13.63
CA ARG A 99 11.35 -1.08 -14.25
C ARG A 99 10.65 0.27 -14.05
N SER A 100 11.37 1.26 -13.54
CA SER A 100 10.89 2.64 -13.56
C SER A 100 10.89 3.09 -15.02
N GLU A 101 9.71 3.26 -15.61
CA GLU A 101 9.63 4.15 -16.76
C GLU A 101 9.92 5.55 -16.24
N SER A 102 10.97 6.18 -16.77
CA SER A 102 11.13 7.63 -16.66
C SER A 102 9.87 8.28 -17.24
N PRO A 103 9.35 9.37 -16.65
CA PRO A 103 8.30 10.13 -17.31
C PRO A 103 8.81 10.56 -18.70
N PRO A 104 7.96 10.57 -19.75
CA PRO A 104 8.36 11.13 -21.04
C PRO A 104 8.82 12.58 -20.83
N ALA A 105 9.93 12.94 -21.49
CA ALA A 105 10.58 14.24 -21.41
C ALA A 105 9.69 15.39 -21.90
#